data_AF-A0A661ZAI6-F1
#
_entry.id   AF-A0A661ZAI6-F1
#
_cell.length_a   1.000
_cell.length_b   1.000
_cell.length_c   1.000
_cell.angle_alpha   90.00
_cell.angle_beta   90.00
_cell.angle_gamma   90.00
#
_symmetry.space_group_name_H-M   'P 1'
#
loop_
_entity.id
_entity.type
_entity.pdbx_description
1 polymer ?
#
loop_
_entity_poly.entity_id
_entity_poly.type
_entity_poly.pdbx_seq_one_letter_code
_entity_poly.pdbx_strand_id
1 'polypeptide(L)'
;DLIITTDHGTVRVDSPVKVLGDRNTNTNLRYKTGKALQFKRKDVFEVRRPEDAFLPRTNISSSYIFCKKNDFFAYPNNYNYYVNYYKNTFQHGGVSLEEVLIPHIYLQAK
;
A
#
# COMPACT_ATOMS: atom_id res chain seq x y z
N ASP A 1 22.41 -21.62 -13.45
CA ASP A 1 21.03 -21.09 -13.49
C ASP A 1 20.99 -19.63 -13.11
N LEU A 2 20.10 -18.86 -13.72
CA LEU A 2 19.92 -17.43 -13.50
C LEU A 2 18.43 -17.10 -13.47
N ILE A 3 17.98 -16.38 -12.44
CA ILE A 3 16.61 -15.84 -12.35
C ILE A 3 16.69 -14.33 -12.54
N ILE A 4 15.85 -13.80 -13.43
CA ILE A 4 15.66 -12.35 -13.61
C ILE A 4 14.19 -12.05 -13.30
N THR A 5 13.94 -11.02 -12.51
CA THR A 5 12.59 -10.62 -12.09
C THR A 5 12.49 -9.11 -11.98
N THR A 6 11.28 -8.58 -11.81
CA THR A 6 11.06 -7.17 -11.53
C THR A 6 10.80 -6.95 -10.04
N ASP A 7 10.81 -5.69 -9.62
CA ASP A 7 10.24 -5.32 -8.34
C ASP A 7 8.70 -5.25 -8.42
N HIS A 8 8.04 -4.89 -7.32
CA HIS A 8 6.58 -4.73 -7.21
C HIS A 8 5.99 -3.55 -8.01
N GLY A 9 6.80 -2.83 -8.79
CA GLY A 9 6.29 -1.85 -9.75
C GLY A 9 5.55 -0.66 -9.11
N THR A 10 4.76 0.03 -9.93
CA THR A 10 3.96 1.21 -9.53
C THR A 10 2.67 1.24 -10.34
N VAL A 11 1.63 1.91 -9.83
CA VAL A 11 0.41 2.21 -10.59
C VAL A 11 0.14 3.70 -10.60
N ARG A 12 -0.55 4.17 -11.65
CA ARG A 12 -1.07 5.54 -11.69
C ARG A 12 -2.34 5.63 -10.84
N VAL A 13 -2.28 6.36 -9.73
CA VAL A 13 -3.41 6.45 -8.79
C VAL A 13 -4.41 7.53 -9.18
N ASP A 14 -5.70 7.28 -8.95
CA ASP A 14 -6.76 8.24 -9.29
C ASP A 14 -7.89 8.34 -8.26
N SER A 15 -7.96 7.37 -7.34
CA SER A 15 -9.10 7.16 -6.45
C SER A 15 -8.71 7.36 -4.99
N PRO A 16 -9.05 8.50 -4.37
CA PRO A 16 -8.66 8.76 -3.00
C PRO A 16 -9.49 7.99 -1.98
N VAL A 17 -8.83 7.40 -0.99
CA VAL A 17 -9.41 6.71 0.16
C VAL A 17 -9.05 7.48 1.42
N LYS A 18 -10.06 7.87 2.19
CA LYS A 18 -9.85 8.59 3.46
C LYS A 18 -9.26 7.66 4.51
N VAL A 19 -8.15 8.07 5.11
CA VAL A 19 -7.56 7.42 6.28
C VAL A 19 -7.20 8.46 7.33
N LEU A 20 -7.52 8.16 8.58
CA LEU A 20 -7.01 8.88 9.73
C LEU A 20 -6.10 7.93 10.52
N GLY A 21 -4.94 8.40 10.93
CA GLY A 21 -4.02 7.64 11.76
C GLY A 21 -3.34 8.54 12.78
N ASP A 22 -2.57 7.92 13.66
CA ASP A 22 -1.71 8.66 14.58
C ASP A 22 -0.57 9.38 13.83
N ARG A 23 0.10 10.31 14.53
CA ARG A 23 1.25 11.06 13.99
C ARG A 23 2.42 10.18 13.56
N ASN A 24 2.49 8.94 14.04
CA ASN A 24 3.59 8.01 13.77
C ASN A 24 3.29 7.09 12.59
N THR A 25 2.24 7.37 11.82
CA THR A 25 1.99 6.66 10.56
C THR A 25 3.06 6.98 9.53
N ASN A 26 3.49 5.95 8.80
CA ASN A 26 4.44 6.08 7.70
C ASN A 26 3.91 7.01 6.59
N THR A 27 4.78 7.50 5.72
CA THR A 27 4.43 8.46 4.64
C THR A 27 3.88 7.81 3.37
N ASN A 28 3.97 6.48 3.22
CA ASN A 28 3.52 5.79 2.00
C ASN A 28 2.02 6.02 1.73
N LEU A 29 1.66 6.26 0.47
CA LEU A 29 0.29 6.64 0.09
C LEU A 29 -0.60 5.45 -0.22
N ARG A 30 -0.09 4.23 -0.24
CA ARG A 30 -0.85 3.03 -0.62
C ARG A 30 -0.80 1.90 0.40
N TYR A 31 0.06 1.99 1.42
CA TYR A 31 -0.13 1.28 2.67
C TYR A 31 0.11 2.18 3.88
N LYS A 32 -0.61 1.89 4.97
CA LYS A 32 -0.34 2.47 6.28
C LYS A 32 -0.17 1.39 7.32
N THR A 33 0.69 1.66 8.29
CA THR A 33 0.79 0.91 9.55
C THR A 33 0.64 1.85 10.73
N GLY A 34 -0.04 1.41 11.79
CA GLY A 34 -0.29 2.22 12.98
C GLY A 34 -1.17 1.52 14.00
N LYS A 35 -1.29 2.11 15.20
CA LYS A 35 -2.06 1.52 16.30
C LYS A 35 -3.56 1.83 16.23
N ALA A 36 -3.91 3.00 15.70
CA ALA A 36 -5.27 3.53 15.72
C ALA A 36 -5.63 4.13 14.36
N LEU A 37 -5.70 3.26 13.34
CA LEU A 37 -6.11 3.65 12.00
C LEU A 37 -7.64 3.65 11.90
N GLN A 38 -8.23 4.75 11.44
CA GLN A 38 -9.65 4.86 11.10
C GLN A 38 -9.80 4.96 9.58
N PHE A 39 -10.62 4.06 9.03
CA PHE A 39 -10.87 3.91 7.61
C PHE A 39 -12.18 3.15 7.40
N LYS A 40 -12.70 3.18 6.18
CA LYS A 40 -13.82 2.33 5.80
C LYS A 40 -13.29 0.95 5.40
N ARG A 41 -13.61 -0.10 6.19
CA ARG A 41 -13.11 -1.47 5.95
C ARG A 41 -13.31 -1.98 4.52
N LYS A 42 -14.44 -1.64 3.89
CA LYS A 42 -14.75 -2.04 2.52
C LYS A 42 -13.82 -1.42 1.46
N ASP A 43 -13.14 -0.32 1.77
CA ASP A 43 -12.31 0.44 0.82
C ASP A 43 -10.83 0.02 0.88
N VAL A 44 -10.43 -0.82 1.83
CA VAL A 44 -9.04 -1.27 2.00
C VAL A 44 -8.91 -2.79 2.09
N PHE A 45 -7.70 -3.29 2.03
CA PHE A 45 -7.33 -4.62 2.52
C PHE A 45 -6.67 -4.47 3.90
N GLU A 46 -7.30 -4.99 4.95
CA GLU A 46 -6.84 -4.86 6.35
C GLU A 46 -6.14 -6.15 6.79
N VAL A 47 -4.91 -6.03 7.28
CA VAL A 47 -4.19 -7.07 8.00
C VAL A 47 -4.15 -6.67 9.48
N ARG A 48 -5.02 -7.29 10.29
CA ARG A 48 -5.16 -6.96 11.72
C ARG A 48 -3.97 -7.39 12.56
N ARG A 49 -3.42 -8.56 12.26
CA ARG A 49 -2.22 -9.11 12.89
C ARG A 49 -1.12 -9.18 11.84
N PRO A 50 -0.08 -8.33 11.90
CA PRO A 50 0.99 -8.30 10.89
C PRO A 50 1.60 -9.67 10.57
N GLU A 51 1.71 -10.53 11.59
CA GLU A 51 2.20 -11.89 11.48
C GLU A 51 1.40 -12.78 10.51
N ASP A 52 0.09 -12.55 10.36
CA ASP A 52 -0.76 -13.32 9.43
C ASP A 52 -0.37 -13.07 7.96
N ALA A 53 0.37 -11.99 7.67
CA ALA A 53 0.87 -11.64 6.35
C ALA A 53 2.41 -11.58 6.29
N PHE A 54 3.10 -12.18 7.28
CA PHE A 54 4.56 -12.17 7.39
C PHE A 54 5.17 -10.75 7.45
N LEU A 55 4.42 -9.78 7.99
CA LEU A 55 4.86 -8.39 8.14
C LEU A 55 5.44 -8.11 9.52
N PRO A 56 6.39 -7.16 9.65
CA PRO A 56 6.99 -6.84 10.92
C PRO A 56 5.98 -6.19 11.87
N ARG A 57 5.95 -6.68 13.12
CA ARG A 57 5.09 -6.12 14.16
C ARG A 57 5.87 -5.08 14.97
N THR A 58 5.76 -3.82 14.57
CA THR A 58 6.43 -2.70 15.25
C THR A 58 5.92 -2.47 16.68
N ASN A 59 4.64 -2.76 16.93
CA ASN A 59 4.02 -2.76 18.25
C ASN A 59 2.93 -3.84 18.31
N ILE A 60 2.60 -4.29 19.52
CA ILE A 60 1.57 -5.32 19.77
C ILE A 60 0.22 -4.98 19.11
N SER A 61 -0.14 -3.70 19.04
CA SER A 61 -1.43 -3.24 18.50
C SER A 61 -1.34 -2.68 17.09
N SER A 62 -0.20 -2.83 16.39
CA SER A 62 -0.06 -2.32 15.02
C SER A 62 -0.86 -3.19 14.05
N SER A 63 -1.65 -2.56 13.17
CA SER A 63 -2.24 -3.21 12.00
C SER A 63 -1.65 -2.62 10.72
N TYR A 64 -1.90 -3.30 9.59
CA TYR A 64 -1.59 -2.79 8.27
C TYR A 64 -2.89 -2.62 7.47
N ILE A 65 -2.95 -1.57 6.67
CA ILE A 65 -3.97 -1.39 5.63
C ILE A 65 -3.30 -1.10 4.31
N PHE A 66 -3.86 -1.68 3.25
CA PHE A 66 -3.38 -1.53 1.89
C PHE A 66 -4.50 -1.01 0.99
N CYS A 67 -4.16 -0.08 0.10
CA CYS A 67 -5.00 0.36 -1.00
C CYS A 67 -5.15 -0.76 -2.03
N LYS A 68 -6.33 -0.84 -2.64
CA LYS A 68 -6.63 -1.78 -3.73
C LYS A 68 -6.55 -1.03 -5.06
N LYS A 69 -6.47 -1.75 -6.18
CA LYS A 69 -6.59 -1.17 -7.54
C LYS A 69 -5.69 0.08 -7.70
N ASN A 70 -6.26 1.21 -8.15
CA ASN A 70 -5.57 2.49 -8.34
C ASN A 70 -5.84 3.46 -7.17
N ASP A 71 -6.23 2.94 -6.01
CA ASP A 71 -6.56 3.73 -4.84
C ASP A 71 -5.29 4.29 -4.17
N PHE A 72 -5.44 5.45 -3.51
CA PHE A 72 -4.41 6.04 -2.66
C PHE A 72 -5.02 6.68 -1.42
N PHE A 73 -4.27 6.70 -0.32
CA PHE A 73 -4.67 7.31 0.93
C PHE A 73 -4.56 8.83 0.89
N ALA A 74 -5.63 9.49 1.30
CA ALA A 74 -5.68 10.93 1.49
C ALA A 74 -6.16 11.27 2.90
N TYR A 75 -5.50 12.25 3.52
CA TYR A 75 -5.82 12.67 4.89
C TYR A 75 -7.03 13.60 4.90
N PRO A 76 -7.91 13.52 5.93
CA PRO A 76 -9.06 14.41 6.05
C PRO A 76 -8.68 15.89 6.15
N ASN A 77 -7.56 16.17 6.83
CA ASN A 77 -7.03 17.53 6.92
C ASN A 77 -6.47 17.96 5.55
N ASN A 78 -6.89 19.11 5.03
CA ASN A 78 -6.55 19.56 3.67
C ASN A 78 -6.82 18.51 2.57
N TYR A 79 -7.91 17.74 2.69
CA TYR A 79 -8.23 16.63 1.79
C TYR A 79 -8.13 17.01 0.30
N ASN A 80 -8.75 18.12 -0.13
CA ASN A 80 -8.75 18.51 -1.54
C ASN A 80 -7.35 18.83 -2.08
N TYR A 81 -6.47 19.41 -1.26
CA TYR A 81 -5.08 19.64 -1.63
C TYR A 81 -4.37 18.31 -1.90
N TYR A 82 -4.43 17.37 -0.95
CA TYR A 82 -3.75 16.08 -1.11
C TYR A 82 -4.32 15.23 -2.24
N VAL A 83 -5.64 15.26 -2.45
CA VAL A 83 -6.28 14.59 -3.58
C VAL A 83 -5.73 15.14 -4.89
N ASN A 84 -5.71 16.46 -5.08
CA ASN A 84 -5.22 17.06 -6.31
C ASN A 84 -3.70 16.89 -6.48
N TYR A 85 -2.95 16.89 -5.38
CA TYR A 85 -1.50 16.78 -5.39
C TYR A 85 -1.03 15.37 -5.80
N TYR A 86 -1.72 14.31 -5.37
CA TYR A 86 -1.30 12.93 -5.65
C TYR A 86 -2.05 12.25 -6.79
N LYS A 87 -3.23 12.76 -7.18
CA LYS A 87 -3.97 12.20 -8.31
C LYS A 87 -3.13 12.22 -9.59
N ASN A 88 -3.20 11.14 -10.36
CA ASN A 88 -2.44 10.87 -11.57
C ASN A 88 -0.91 10.75 -11.39
N THR A 89 -0.42 10.60 -10.16
CA THR A 89 0.99 10.27 -9.91
C THR A 89 1.20 8.75 -9.88
N PHE A 90 2.45 8.31 -10.08
CA PHE A 90 2.82 6.90 -9.94
C PHE A 90 3.17 6.59 -8.48
N GLN A 91 2.53 5.57 -7.92
CA GLN A 91 2.66 5.21 -6.51
C GLN A 91 2.69 3.68 -6.36
N HIS A 92 3.28 3.22 -5.26
CA HIS A 92 3.41 1.80 -4.94
C HIS A 92 3.14 1.50 -3.46
N GLY A 93 3.06 0.22 -3.15
CA GLY A 93 2.87 -0.32 -1.81
C GLY A 93 1.43 -0.73 -1.53
N GLY A 94 0.53 -0.68 -2.52
CA GLY A 94 -0.81 -1.25 -2.42
C GLY A 94 -0.81 -2.76 -2.71
N VAL A 95 -2.01 -3.29 -2.90
CA VAL A 95 -2.25 -4.68 -3.32
C VAL A 95 -2.96 -4.72 -4.68
N SER A 96 -2.56 -3.84 -5.63
CA SER A 96 -3.05 -3.96 -7.00
C SER A 96 -2.49 -5.24 -7.66
N LEU A 97 -3.10 -5.66 -8.76
CA LEU A 97 -2.67 -6.88 -9.46
C LEU A 97 -1.23 -6.74 -9.96
N GLU A 98 -0.89 -5.57 -10.48
CA GLU A 98 0.42 -5.19 -10.98
C GLU A 98 1.49 -5.18 -9.88
N GLU A 99 1.09 -4.91 -8.63
CA GLU A 99 2.00 -4.90 -7.48
C GLU A 99 2.23 -6.28 -6.87
N VAL A 100 1.24 -7.17 -6.98
CA VAL A 100 1.29 -8.51 -6.39
C VAL A 100 1.84 -9.55 -7.36
N LEU A 101 1.57 -9.41 -8.67
CA LEU A 101 2.06 -10.32 -9.69
C LEU A 101 3.38 -9.84 -10.27
N ILE A 102 4.46 -10.54 -9.91
CA ILE A 102 5.81 -10.20 -10.33
C ILE A 102 6.24 -11.12 -11.49
N PRO A 103 6.50 -10.57 -12.69
CA PRO A 103 7.08 -11.37 -13.76
C PRO A 103 8.51 -11.81 -13.40
N HIS A 104 8.83 -13.05 -13.75
CA HIS A 104 10.20 -13.57 -13.67
C HIS A 104 10.49 -14.49 -14.86
N ILE A 105 11.78 -14.62 -15.17
CA ILE A 105 12.31 -15.57 -16.14
C ILE A 105 13.42 -16.39 -15.49
N TYR A 106 13.46 -17.68 -15.83
CA TYR A 106 14.50 -18.63 -15.41
C TYR A 106 15.33 -19.02 -16.64
N LEU A 107 16.64 -18.87 -16.53
CA LEU A 107 17.60 -19.12 -17.59
C LEU A 107 18.59 -20.20 -17.11
N GLN A 108 18.79 -21.22 -17.94
CA GLN A 108 19.75 -22.28 -17.70
C GLN A 108 20.83 -22.23 -18.78
N ALA A 109 22.10 -22.25 -18.37
CA ALA A 109 23.21 -22.33 -19.30
C ALA A 109 23.26 -23.74 -19.93
N LYS A 110 23.69 -23.82 -21.19
CA LYS A 110 23.94 -25.10 -21.85
C LYS A 110 25.12 -25.83 -21.24
#